data_AF-A0A9W8C2D7-F1
#
_entry.id   AF-A0A9W8C2D7-F1
#
_cell.length_a   1.000
_cell.length_b   1.000
_cell.length_c   1.000
_cell.angle_alpha   90.00
_cell.angle_beta   90.00
_cell.angle_gamma   90.00
#
_symmetry.space_group_name_H-M   'P 1'
#
loop_
_entity.id
_entity.type
_entity.pdbx_description
1 polymer ?
#
loop_
_entity_poly.entity_id
_entity_poly.type
_entity_poly.pdbx_seq_one_letter_code
_entity_poly.pdbx_strand_id
1 'polypeptide(L)'
;MEEKGKMILQFFKQKPAGTNADEIQRILMRFDDSRASCVIPCVVLLLLSHFKEKREDLVLQADVSAAATNVEKSLMLPDSPRLIVLGEILTATQWTLSIEGQVVVNAHSSFVAGFAALFSSYYSFNLVYEEAASCTLEFIQRCFVLINPSTGTKSATTMVGDAAPPEALGELWERTAVLLLNKRVARETGYILHEI
;
A
#
# COMPACT_ATOMS: atom_id res chain seq x y z
N MET A 1 8.11 3.96 7.01
CA MET A 1 7.53 2.67 6.57
C MET A 1 8.58 1.56 6.53
N GLU A 2 9.78 1.80 6.02
CA GLU A 2 10.81 0.78 5.81
C GLU A 2 11.25 0.02 7.08
N GLU A 3 11.58 0.71 8.18
CA GLU A 3 12.04 0.05 9.42
C GLU A 3 10.98 -0.87 10.04
N LYS A 4 9.72 -0.43 10.09
CA LYS A 4 8.59 -1.27 10.51
C LYS A 4 8.39 -2.46 9.57
N GLY A 5 8.63 -2.26 8.27
CA GLY A 5 8.60 -3.34 7.28
C GLY A 5 9.68 -4.39 7.54
N LYS A 6 10.92 -3.97 7.87
CA LYS A 6 12.01 -4.88 8.26
C LYS A 6 11.67 -5.69 9.51
N MET A 7 11.07 -5.06 10.52
CA MET A 7 10.61 -5.77 11.73
C MET A 7 9.56 -6.85 11.41
N ILE A 8 8.56 -6.54 10.58
CA ILE A 8 7.54 -7.50 10.17
C ILE A 8 8.16 -8.64 9.34
N LEU A 9 9.07 -8.32 8.42
CA LEU A 9 9.80 -9.33 7.66
C LEU A 9 10.56 -10.28 8.59
N GLN A 10 11.28 -9.74 9.59
CA GLN A 10 12.01 -10.54 10.58
C GLN A 10 11.08 -11.44 11.40
N PHE A 11 9.91 -10.93 11.80
CA PHE A 11 8.89 -11.73 12.49
C PHE A 11 8.50 -12.97 11.68
N PHE A 12 8.17 -12.80 10.40
CA PHE A 12 7.81 -13.92 9.53
C PHE A 12 8.97 -14.89 9.27
N LYS A 13 10.22 -14.40 9.20
CA LYS A 13 11.41 -15.25 9.08
C LYS A 13 11.64 -16.13 10.33
N GLN A 14 11.39 -15.59 11.52
CA GLN A 14 11.59 -16.31 12.78
C GLN A 14 10.46 -17.28 13.10
N LYS A 15 9.24 -16.96 12.66
CA LYS A 15 8.05 -17.74 12.98
C LYS A 15 7.17 -17.97 11.74
N PRO A 16 7.63 -18.81 10.79
CA PRO A 16 6.77 -19.25 9.69
C PRO A 16 5.60 -20.14 10.17
N ALA A 17 5.62 -20.60 11.42
CA ALA A 17 4.57 -21.43 12.01
C ALA A 17 3.27 -20.64 12.24
N GLY A 18 2.26 -20.91 11.41
CA GLY A 18 0.94 -20.28 11.42
C GLY A 18 0.08 -20.74 10.24
N THR A 19 -1.00 -20.00 9.93
CA THR A 19 -1.78 -20.28 8.71
C THR A 19 -0.99 -19.91 7.45
N ASN A 20 -1.13 -20.69 6.37
CA ASN A 20 -0.48 -20.48 5.07
C ASN A 20 1.06 -20.46 5.12
N ALA A 21 1.67 -21.24 6.02
CA ALA A 21 3.12 -21.32 6.19
C ALA A 21 3.89 -21.59 4.89
N ASP A 22 3.37 -22.47 4.03
CA ASP A 22 3.99 -22.81 2.73
C ASP A 22 4.06 -21.60 1.79
N GLU A 23 2.98 -20.80 1.72
CA GLU A 23 2.93 -19.59 0.90
C GLU A 23 3.84 -18.50 1.47
N ILE A 24 3.82 -18.31 2.79
CA ILE A 24 4.73 -17.37 3.48
C ILE A 24 6.19 -17.74 3.19
N GLN A 25 6.56 -19.03 3.28
CA GLN A 25 7.90 -19.49 2.97
C GLN A 25 8.26 -19.27 1.50
N ARG A 26 7.31 -19.51 0.58
CA ARG A 26 7.48 -19.24 -0.85
C ARG A 26 7.74 -17.75 -1.11
N ILE A 27 6.99 -16.85 -0.48
CA ILE A 27 7.18 -15.39 -0.61
C ILE A 27 8.55 -14.98 -0.07
N LEU A 28 8.95 -15.50 1.09
CA LEU A 28 10.26 -15.21 1.70
C LEU A 28 11.42 -15.68 0.82
N MET A 29 11.35 -16.91 0.29
CA MET A 29 12.36 -17.44 -0.64
C MET A 29 12.46 -16.58 -1.90
N ARG A 30 11.31 -16.25 -2.51
CA ARG A 30 11.29 -15.39 -3.70
C ARG A 30 11.85 -14.01 -3.41
N PHE A 31 11.60 -13.45 -2.23
CA PHE A 31 12.15 -12.16 -1.84
C PHE A 31 13.68 -12.24 -1.65
N ASP A 32 14.17 -13.26 -0.95
CA ASP A 32 15.61 -13.46 -0.71
C ASP A 32 16.38 -13.76 -2.00
N ASP A 33 15.77 -14.48 -2.95
CA ASP A 33 16.35 -14.74 -4.28
C ASP A 33 16.21 -13.55 -5.24
N SER A 34 15.29 -12.62 -4.95
CA SER A 34 15.08 -11.45 -5.78
C SER A 34 16.13 -10.37 -5.53
N ARG A 35 16.36 -9.52 -6.53
CA ARG A 35 17.10 -8.25 -6.35
C ARG A 35 16.19 -7.12 -5.89
N ALA A 36 15.15 -7.42 -5.12
CA ALA A 36 14.20 -6.42 -4.64
C ALA A 36 14.92 -5.35 -3.81
N SER A 37 14.76 -4.08 -4.20
CA SER A 37 15.36 -2.94 -3.50
C SER A 37 14.49 -2.44 -2.35
N CYS A 38 13.24 -2.90 -2.26
CA CYS A 38 12.26 -2.44 -1.27
C CYS A 38 11.60 -3.64 -0.59
N VAL A 39 11.53 -3.60 0.75
CA VAL A 39 10.88 -4.65 1.56
C VAL A 39 9.35 -4.56 1.58
N ILE A 40 8.79 -3.40 1.21
CA ILE A 40 7.36 -3.13 1.36
C ILE A 40 6.47 -4.06 0.52
N PRO A 41 6.74 -4.33 -0.77
CA PRO A 41 5.95 -5.30 -1.54
C PRO A 41 5.93 -6.69 -0.87
N CYS A 42 7.07 -7.13 -0.35
CA CYS A 42 7.18 -8.41 0.36
C CYS A 42 6.31 -8.41 1.63
N VAL A 43 6.37 -7.36 2.44
CA VAL A 43 5.56 -7.23 3.66
C VAL A 43 4.06 -7.27 3.34
N VAL A 44 3.62 -6.59 2.28
CA VAL A 44 2.20 -6.62 1.85
C VAL A 44 1.77 -8.04 1.50
N LEU A 45 2.58 -8.77 0.72
CA LEU A 45 2.27 -10.15 0.34
C LEU A 45 2.27 -11.12 1.55
N LEU A 46 3.17 -10.90 2.51
CA LEU A 46 3.22 -11.68 3.75
C LEU A 46 1.97 -11.47 4.61
N LEU A 47 1.50 -10.23 4.73
CA LEU A 47 0.29 -9.89 5.50
C LEU A 47 -0.97 -10.48 4.84
N LEU A 48 -1.11 -10.33 3.53
CA LEU A 48 -2.23 -10.93 2.78
C LEU A 48 -2.26 -12.45 2.99
N SER A 49 -1.12 -13.11 2.82
CA SER A 49 -0.98 -14.55 3.06
C SER A 49 -1.33 -14.94 4.51
N HIS A 50 -0.88 -14.16 5.48
CA HIS A 50 -1.16 -14.41 6.90
C HIS A 50 -2.66 -14.32 7.24
N PHE A 51 -3.35 -13.32 6.69
CA PHE A 51 -4.79 -13.13 6.86
C PHE A 51 -5.66 -13.97 5.92
N LYS A 52 -5.03 -14.76 5.04
CA LYS A 52 -5.69 -15.59 4.00
C LYS A 52 -6.44 -14.77 2.94
N GLU A 53 -5.97 -13.56 2.70
CA GLU A 53 -6.46 -12.63 1.69
C GLU A 53 -5.64 -12.83 0.41
N LYS A 54 -6.24 -12.61 -0.78
CA LYS A 54 -5.53 -12.86 -2.04
C LYS A 54 -4.75 -11.62 -2.43
N ARG A 55 -3.61 -11.82 -3.09
CA ARG A 55 -2.81 -10.70 -3.60
C ARG A 55 -3.60 -9.82 -4.58
N GLU A 56 -4.46 -10.44 -5.39
CA GLU A 56 -5.30 -9.78 -6.39
C GLU A 56 -6.36 -8.85 -5.77
N ASP A 57 -6.65 -8.98 -4.48
CA ASP A 57 -7.60 -8.13 -3.77
C ASP A 57 -7.01 -6.75 -3.43
N LEU A 58 -5.69 -6.55 -3.58
CA LEU A 58 -5.04 -5.23 -3.44
C LEU A 58 -4.11 -4.89 -4.60
N VAL A 59 -3.37 -5.87 -5.10
CA VAL A 59 -2.28 -5.70 -6.06
C VAL A 59 -2.52 -6.55 -7.30
N LEU A 60 -2.74 -5.90 -8.43
CA LEU A 60 -2.83 -6.55 -9.74
C LEU A 60 -1.48 -6.47 -10.45
N GLN A 61 -1.23 -7.40 -11.36
CA GLN A 61 0.01 -7.45 -12.14
C GLN A 61 -0.33 -7.30 -13.62
N ALA A 62 0.37 -6.39 -14.29
CA ALA A 62 0.30 -6.19 -15.74
C ALA A 62 1.68 -6.34 -16.37
N ASP A 63 1.72 -6.44 -17.70
CA ASP A 63 2.98 -6.50 -18.45
C ASP A 63 3.80 -5.20 -18.29
N VAL A 64 5.13 -5.31 -18.28
CA VAL A 64 6.05 -4.17 -18.10
C VAL A 64 5.88 -3.11 -19.18
N SER A 65 5.48 -3.52 -20.40
CA SER A 65 5.26 -2.63 -21.54
C SER A 65 3.83 -2.13 -21.70
N ALA A 66 2.93 -2.50 -20.77
CA ALA A 66 1.51 -2.16 -20.90
C ALA A 66 1.27 -0.65 -20.70
N ALA A 67 0.69 -0.01 -21.72
CA ALA A 67 0.11 1.33 -21.58
C ALA A 67 -1.16 1.30 -20.72
N ALA A 68 -1.50 2.41 -20.06
CA ALA A 68 -2.68 2.49 -19.18
C ALA A 68 -3.99 2.03 -19.86
N THR A 69 -4.23 2.44 -21.11
CA THR A 69 -5.40 2.03 -21.89
C THR A 69 -5.41 0.54 -22.25
N ASN A 70 -4.24 -0.11 -22.30
CA ASN A 70 -4.14 -1.54 -22.48
C ASN A 70 -4.38 -2.27 -21.15
N VAL A 71 -3.96 -1.70 -20.02
CA VAL A 71 -4.25 -2.23 -18.68
C VAL A 71 -5.76 -2.29 -18.43
N GLU A 72 -6.48 -1.21 -18.72
CA GLU A 72 -7.95 -1.14 -18.56
C GLU A 72 -8.70 -2.16 -19.43
N LYS A 73 -8.16 -2.49 -20.61
CA LYS A 73 -8.78 -3.46 -21.53
C LYS A 73 -8.41 -4.90 -21.22
N SER A 74 -7.24 -5.13 -20.63
CA SER A 74 -6.68 -6.47 -20.38
C SER A 74 -7.00 -6.99 -18.99
N LEU A 75 -7.17 -6.10 -18.01
CA LEU A 75 -7.56 -6.44 -16.65
C LEU A 75 -9.03 -6.08 -16.42
N MET A 76 -9.76 -6.98 -15.76
CA MET A 76 -11.06 -6.64 -15.20
C MET A 76 -10.82 -5.82 -13.93
N LEU A 77 -10.77 -4.49 -14.08
CA LEU A 77 -10.48 -3.57 -12.97
C LEU A 77 -11.70 -3.47 -12.05
N PRO A 78 -11.56 -3.79 -10.75
CA PRO A 78 -12.63 -3.62 -9.77
C PRO A 78 -12.98 -2.15 -9.52
N ASP A 79 -14.17 -1.93 -8.93
CA ASP A 79 -14.59 -0.60 -8.49
C ASP A 79 -13.74 -0.11 -7.29
N SER A 80 -13.39 -1.04 -6.40
CA SER A 80 -12.49 -0.75 -5.27
C SER A 80 -11.09 -0.39 -5.78
N PRO A 81 -10.37 0.53 -5.10
CA PRO A 81 -9.01 0.87 -5.46
C PRO A 81 -8.09 -0.35 -5.59
N ARG A 82 -7.28 -0.39 -6.66
CA ARG A 82 -6.25 -1.43 -6.89
C ARG A 82 -4.93 -0.81 -7.30
N LEU A 83 -3.85 -1.24 -6.65
CA LEU A 83 -2.50 -0.94 -7.10
C LEU A 83 -2.14 -1.94 -8.19
N ILE A 84 -1.74 -1.46 -9.36
CA ILE A 84 -1.35 -2.31 -10.48
C ILE A 84 0.15 -2.15 -10.65
N VAL A 85 0.91 -3.22 -10.46
CA VAL A 85 2.36 -3.23 -10.72
C VAL A 85 2.63 -3.65 -12.16
N LEU A 86 3.63 -3.03 -12.79
CA LEU A 86 4.09 -3.41 -14.13
C LEU A 86 5.28 -4.37 -13.99
N GLY A 87 5.07 -5.65 -14.28
CA GLY A 87 6.02 -6.73 -14.01
C GLY A 87 5.83 -7.38 -12.65
N GLU A 88 6.88 -8.05 -12.16
CA GLU A 88 6.78 -8.89 -10.97
C GLU A 88 6.69 -8.07 -9.67
N ILE A 89 5.69 -8.32 -8.81
CA ILE A 89 5.37 -7.50 -7.62
C ILE A 89 6.59 -7.16 -6.74
N LEU A 90 7.48 -8.13 -6.51
CA LEU A 90 8.64 -7.93 -5.62
C LEU A 90 9.72 -7.02 -6.22
N THR A 91 9.81 -6.92 -7.54
CA THR A 91 10.88 -6.22 -8.25
C THR A 91 10.39 -5.13 -9.19
N ALA A 92 9.07 -4.97 -9.33
CA ALA A 92 8.44 -3.99 -10.19
C ALA A 92 8.89 -2.57 -9.81
N THR A 93 9.32 -1.82 -10.83
CA THR A 93 9.81 -0.46 -10.66
C THR A 93 8.73 0.58 -10.94
N GLN A 94 7.66 0.16 -11.62
CA GLN A 94 6.54 1.00 -12.02
C GLN A 94 5.22 0.46 -11.49
N TRP A 95 4.35 1.38 -11.11
CA TRP A 95 3.00 1.10 -10.68
C TRP A 95 2.02 2.11 -11.26
N THR A 96 0.75 1.71 -11.33
CA THR A 96 -0.40 2.54 -11.67
C THR A 96 -1.50 2.26 -10.65
N LEU A 97 -2.45 3.19 -10.48
CA LEU A 97 -3.57 3.04 -9.53
C LEU A 97 -4.87 3.11 -10.31
N SER A 98 -5.75 2.15 -10.07
CA SER A 98 -7.14 2.21 -10.55
C SER A 98 -8.12 2.46 -9.41
N ILE A 99 -9.20 3.18 -9.71
CA ILE A 99 -10.36 3.43 -8.85
C ILE A 99 -11.58 3.41 -9.77
N GLU A 100 -12.69 2.80 -9.35
CA GLU A 100 -13.94 2.72 -10.13
C GLU A 100 -13.72 2.16 -11.56
N GLY A 101 -12.90 1.11 -11.66
CA GLY A 101 -12.61 0.44 -12.94
C GLY A 101 -11.73 1.24 -13.91
N GLN A 102 -11.20 2.39 -13.51
CA GLN A 102 -10.41 3.28 -14.38
C GLN A 102 -9.02 3.54 -13.82
N VAL A 103 -8.02 3.68 -14.69
CA VAL A 103 -6.67 4.08 -14.28
C VAL A 103 -6.63 5.58 -13.98
N VAL A 104 -6.49 5.92 -12.70
CA VAL A 104 -6.47 7.31 -12.22
C VAL A 104 -5.06 7.88 -12.04
N VAL A 105 -4.07 7.02 -11.83
CA VAL A 105 -2.65 7.41 -11.75
C VAL A 105 -1.84 6.62 -12.77
N ASN A 106 -1.25 7.32 -13.74
CA ASN A 106 -0.36 6.70 -14.73
C ASN A 106 0.92 6.13 -14.11
N ALA A 107 1.65 5.33 -14.88
CA ALA A 107 2.90 4.70 -14.48
C ALA A 107 3.84 5.67 -13.74
N HIS A 108 4.09 5.39 -12.46
CA HIS A 108 4.97 6.16 -11.60
C HIS A 108 6.01 5.23 -10.95
N SER A 109 7.17 5.77 -10.60
CA SER A 109 8.21 5.02 -9.88
C SER A 109 7.92 4.99 -8.38
N SER A 110 8.56 4.09 -7.63
CA SER A 110 8.37 3.91 -6.16
C SER A 110 7.07 3.24 -5.75
N PHE A 111 7.13 1.93 -5.50
CA PHE A 111 6.03 1.16 -4.93
C PHE A 111 5.46 1.77 -3.65
N VAL A 112 6.32 2.35 -2.78
CA VAL A 112 5.88 2.98 -1.53
C VAL A 112 4.95 4.15 -1.79
N ALA A 113 5.24 4.96 -2.81
CA ALA A 113 4.35 6.05 -3.22
C ALA A 113 3.02 5.53 -3.78
N GLY A 114 3.06 4.44 -4.54
CA GLY A 114 1.85 3.80 -5.09
C GLY A 114 0.95 3.22 -4.01
N PHE A 115 1.56 2.55 -3.05
CA PHE A 115 0.84 2.00 -1.92
C PHE A 115 0.28 3.10 -1.01
N ALA A 116 1.02 4.20 -0.82
CA ALA A 116 0.49 5.39 -0.14
C ALA A 116 -0.69 6.01 -0.90
N ALA A 117 -0.62 6.10 -2.23
CA ALA A 117 -1.72 6.61 -3.06
C ALA A 117 -2.96 5.69 -2.98
N LEU A 118 -2.77 4.37 -3.00
CA LEU A 118 -3.83 3.39 -2.76
C LEU A 118 -4.50 3.65 -1.41
N PHE A 119 -3.74 3.74 -0.33
CA PHE A 119 -4.29 4.02 0.99
C PHE A 119 -5.00 5.37 1.07
N SER A 120 -4.40 6.41 0.49
CA SER A 120 -4.95 7.77 0.49
C SER A 120 -6.29 7.85 -0.23
N SER A 121 -6.50 7.03 -1.26
CA SER A 121 -7.75 7.00 -2.02
C SER A 121 -8.95 6.65 -1.13
N TYR A 122 -8.80 5.69 -0.21
CA TYR A 122 -9.88 5.30 0.69
C TYR A 122 -10.33 6.45 1.60
N TYR A 123 -9.40 7.29 2.06
CA TYR A 123 -9.75 8.44 2.89
C TYR A 123 -10.22 9.64 2.08
N SER A 124 -9.54 9.94 0.98
CA SER A 124 -9.83 11.12 0.15
C SER A 124 -11.21 11.03 -0.52
N PHE A 125 -11.61 9.82 -0.90
CA PHE A 125 -12.90 9.55 -1.55
C PHE A 125 -13.93 8.91 -0.61
N ASN A 126 -13.63 8.81 0.70
CA ASN A 126 -14.51 8.21 1.72
C ASN A 126 -15.03 6.82 1.32
N LEU A 127 -14.13 5.96 0.85
CA LEU A 127 -14.43 4.61 0.40
C LEU A 127 -14.28 3.62 1.57
N VAL A 128 -15.09 2.58 1.55
CA VAL A 128 -14.94 1.44 2.46
C VAL A 128 -13.78 0.56 1.96
N TYR A 129 -12.99 0.02 2.88
CA TYR A 129 -11.98 -0.98 2.52
C TYR A 129 -12.62 -2.19 1.85
N GLU A 130 -11.92 -2.72 0.83
CA GLU A 130 -12.28 -3.99 0.21
C GLU A 130 -12.39 -5.08 1.28
N GLU A 131 -13.55 -5.72 1.39
CA GLU A 131 -13.81 -6.72 2.43
C GLU A 131 -12.79 -7.87 2.36
N ALA A 132 -12.48 -8.30 1.14
CA ALA A 132 -11.54 -9.38 0.84
C ALA A 132 -10.07 -9.08 1.21
N ALA A 133 -9.72 -7.82 1.48
CA ALA A 133 -8.38 -7.40 1.90
C ALA A 133 -8.37 -6.48 3.15
N SER A 134 -9.50 -6.44 3.87
CA SER A 134 -9.75 -5.52 4.96
C SER A 134 -8.78 -5.71 6.13
N CYS A 135 -8.41 -6.95 6.48
CA CYS A 135 -7.50 -7.23 7.59
C CYS A 135 -6.09 -6.68 7.30
N THR A 136 -5.57 -6.89 6.09
CA THR A 136 -4.29 -6.30 5.68
C THR A 136 -4.36 -4.78 5.69
N LEU A 137 -5.43 -4.19 5.14
CA LEU A 137 -5.60 -2.75 5.06
C LEU A 137 -5.64 -2.11 6.46
N GLU A 138 -6.45 -2.65 7.37
CA GLU A 138 -6.55 -2.20 8.76
C GLU A 138 -5.24 -2.39 9.53
N PHE A 139 -4.57 -3.53 9.37
CA PHE A 139 -3.29 -3.78 10.03
C PHE A 139 -2.27 -2.74 9.61
N ILE A 140 -2.19 -2.43 8.32
CA ILE A 140 -1.23 -1.46 7.79
C ILE A 140 -1.57 -0.04 8.25
N GLN A 141 -2.85 0.33 8.24
CA GLN A 141 -3.31 1.61 8.80
C GLN A 141 -2.80 1.78 10.24
N ARG A 142 -3.00 0.77 11.09
CA ARG A 142 -2.60 0.80 12.51
C ARG A 142 -1.09 0.77 12.69
N CYS A 143 -0.38 -0.06 11.93
CA CYS A 143 1.05 -0.27 12.11
C CYS A 143 1.91 0.80 11.44
N PHE A 144 1.51 1.32 10.28
CA PHE A 144 2.35 2.22 9.47
C PHE A 144 1.83 3.64 9.37
N VAL A 145 0.51 3.82 9.26
CA VAL A 145 -0.08 5.12 8.91
C VAL A 145 -0.50 5.91 10.15
N LEU A 146 -0.67 5.24 11.29
CA LEU A 146 -1.02 5.87 12.58
C LEU A 146 -2.27 6.77 12.54
N ILE A 147 -3.15 6.60 11.53
CA ILE A 147 -4.46 7.27 11.45
C ILE A 147 -5.38 6.84 12.63
N ASN A 148 -4.88 5.98 13.52
CA ASN A 148 -5.37 5.82 14.88
C ASN A 148 -4.26 5.20 15.78
N PRO A 149 -3.44 5.97 16.54
CA PRO A 149 -3.51 5.81 18.01
C PRO A 149 -2.96 6.96 18.89
N SER A 150 -3.33 6.93 20.19
CA SER A 150 -2.35 7.21 21.27
C SER A 150 -2.13 6.01 22.20
N THR A 151 -3.07 5.07 22.30
CA THR A 151 -2.90 3.83 23.07
C THR A 151 -3.88 2.74 22.60
N GLY A 152 -3.41 1.51 22.44
CA GLY A 152 -4.29 0.35 22.33
C GLY A 152 -4.72 -0.11 23.74
N THR A 153 -5.95 -0.62 23.89
CA THR A 153 -6.55 -1.05 25.19
C THR A 153 -5.78 -2.14 25.94
N LYS A 154 -4.68 -2.68 25.37
CA LYS A 154 -3.88 -3.78 25.95
C LYS A 154 -2.47 -3.40 26.39
N SER A 155 -2.03 -2.15 26.23
CA SER A 155 -0.68 -1.74 26.65
C SER A 155 -0.63 -0.36 27.33
N ALA A 156 -1.65 -0.04 28.14
CA ALA A 156 -1.53 1.06 29.10
C ALA A 156 -0.72 0.59 30.31
N THR A 157 0.61 0.48 30.15
CA THR A 157 1.52 0.56 31.29
C THR A 157 2.00 2.00 31.35
N THR A 158 1.44 2.74 32.30
CA THR A 158 1.78 4.12 32.62
C THR A 158 3.30 4.26 32.80
N MET A 159 3.95 5.02 31.93
CA MET A 159 5.11 5.81 32.32
C MET A 159 4.96 7.22 31.79
N VAL A 160 4.93 8.14 32.74
CA VAL A 160 4.90 9.60 32.58
C VAL A 160 6.22 10.05 31.96
N GLY A 161 6.15 10.88 30.93
CA GLY A 161 7.31 11.54 30.34
C GLY A 161 6.92 12.25 29.06
N ASP A 162 6.86 13.58 29.13
CA ASP A 162 6.56 14.50 28.03
C ASP A 162 7.30 14.15 26.74
N ALA A 163 6.54 13.86 25.68
CA ALA A 163 7.02 13.90 24.32
C ALA A 163 5.94 14.53 23.43
N ALA A 164 6.30 15.63 22.78
CA ALA A 164 5.45 16.35 21.84
C ALA A 164 4.90 15.42 20.73
N PRO A 165 3.68 15.66 20.22
CA PRO A 165 3.05 14.78 19.25
C PRO A 165 3.82 14.80 17.91
N PRO A 166 3.91 13.67 17.19
CA PRO A 166 4.64 13.59 15.93
C PRO A 166 3.79 14.13 14.77
N GLU A 167 3.68 15.45 14.70
CA GLU A 167 2.88 16.19 13.70
C GLU A 167 3.54 16.21 12.30
N ALA A 168 4.87 16.00 12.22
CA ALA A 168 5.62 16.22 10.98
C ALA A 168 5.65 15.05 9.96
N LEU A 169 5.30 13.82 10.37
CA LEU A 169 5.36 12.65 9.49
C LEU A 169 4.04 12.35 8.79
N GLY A 170 2.90 12.75 9.37
CA GLY A 170 1.58 12.67 8.74
C GLY A 170 1.44 13.63 7.56
N GLU A 171 1.95 14.85 7.71
CA GLU A 171 1.80 15.90 6.71
C GLU A 171 2.52 15.61 5.38
N LEU A 172 3.67 14.93 5.40
CA LEU A 172 4.48 14.79 4.18
C LEU A 172 3.89 13.78 3.16
N TRP A 173 3.30 12.68 3.64
CA TRP A 173 2.69 11.68 2.77
C TRP A 173 1.28 12.10 2.34
N GLU A 174 0.51 12.75 3.20
CA GLU A 174 -0.74 13.43 2.83
C GLU A 174 -0.45 14.47 1.76
N ARG A 175 0.52 15.38 1.97
CA ARG A 175 0.86 16.39 0.96
C ARG A 175 1.26 15.79 -0.36
N THR A 176 2.01 14.68 -0.39
CA THR A 176 2.44 14.04 -1.65
C THR A 176 1.30 13.31 -2.36
N ALA A 177 0.50 12.52 -1.63
CA ALA A 177 -0.61 11.77 -2.21
C ALA A 177 -1.77 12.69 -2.61
N VAL A 178 -2.09 13.68 -1.77
CA VAL A 178 -3.03 14.76 -2.07
C VAL A 178 -2.51 15.60 -3.24
N LEU A 179 -1.20 15.90 -3.35
CA LEU A 179 -0.68 16.58 -4.56
C LEU A 179 -0.93 15.77 -5.82
N LEU A 180 -0.67 14.46 -5.79
CA LEU A 180 -0.79 13.59 -6.97
C LEU A 180 -2.25 13.47 -7.41
N LEU A 181 -3.18 13.32 -6.45
CA LEU A 181 -4.62 13.28 -6.70
C LEU A 181 -5.14 14.66 -7.14
N ASN A 182 -4.76 15.75 -6.45
CA ASN A 182 -5.20 17.10 -6.76
C ASN A 182 -4.67 17.63 -8.09
N LYS A 183 -3.41 17.32 -8.47
CA LYS A 183 -2.84 17.68 -9.79
C LYS A 183 -3.60 17.03 -10.96
N ARG A 184 -4.42 16.02 -10.71
CA ARG A 184 -5.26 15.37 -11.72
C ARG A 184 -6.69 15.92 -11.72
N VAL A 185 -7.30 16.08 -10.55
CA VAL A 185 -8.59 16.80 -10.42
C VAL A 185 -8.51 18.18 -11.07
N ALA A 186 -7.43 18.92 -10.84
CA ALA A 186 -7.15 20.21 -11.48
C ALA A 186 -7.08 20.13 -13.02
N ARG A 187 -6.53 19.04 -13.58
CA ARG A 187 -6.42 18.82 -15.03
C ARG A 187 -7.73 18.39 -15.69
N GLU A 188 -8.60 17.70 -14.96
CA GLU A 188 -9.89 17.20 -15.48
C GLU A 188 -11.04 18.21 -15.26
N THR A 189 -10.93 19.08 -14.26
CA THR A 189 -11.93 20.12 -13.96
C THR A 189 -11.54 21.52 -14.44
N GLY A 190 -10.33 21.72 -14.95
CA GLY A 190 -9.83 23.01 -15.43
C GLY A 190 -9.48 24.04 -14.34
N TYR A 191 -9.48 23.64 -13.07
CA TYR A 191 -9.12 24.52 -11.96
C TYR A 191 -7.60 24.56 -11.74
N ILE A 192 -6.99 25.74 -11.91
CA ILE A 192 -5.59 26.00 -11.54
C ILE A 192 -5.53 26.12 -10.01
N LEU A 193 -4.89 25.15 -9.34
CA LEU A 193 -4.53 25.29 -7.93
C LEU A 193 -3.38 26.29 -7.82
N HIS A 194 -3.66 27.48 -7.29
CA HIS A 194 -2.61 28.35 -6.78
C HIS A 194 -1.94 27.65 -5.59
N GLU A 195 -0.61 27.56 -5.65
CA GLU A 195 0.22 27.05 -4.56
C GLU A 195 -0.10 27.80 -3.26
N ILE A 196 -0.35 27.05 -2.18
CA ILE A 196 -0.32 27.52 -0.78
C ILE A 196 0.89 26.86 -0.12
#